data_AF-U9SXZ3-F1
#
_entry.id   AF-U9SXZ3-F1
#
_cell.length_a   1.000
_cell.length_b   1.000
_cell.length_c   1.000
_cell.angle_alpha   90.00
_cell.angle_beta   90.00
_cell.angle_gamma   90.00
#
_symmetry.space_group_name_H-M   'P 1'
#
loop_
_entity.id
_entity.type
_entity.pdbx_description
1 polymer ?
#
loop_
_entity_poly.entity_id
_entity_poly.type
_entity_poly.pdbx_seq_one_letter_code
_entity_poly.pdbx_strand_id
1 'polypeptide(L)'
;MRVLSKKCKKCEYICFSIYFQQNFNNWTSCNEGVDKFIQNIQLSTHDNLKKALEWITYDKFYNIKYIAENEYYEANWIDGNLYDWDINNQNWTRKNQNMIVILKKLNNTKDITLEFVNEIAIAYGITQNPETKDYMMVLNEKCKKCNNICYSIHFQQNFNNWTSGNNDIDNFIQYTQLSAHNDVKKALEWIPYDQFYSIEYIEKDRYQASWNDGNIIDWDSKNKNWKREGQNMIVILKKLNNTKDITLEFANETAIAYGITQIPETKDYMMVLSKKCKKCNYICSSIHFQQNFNNWTSGNEGVDKFIQDIQLSTHDNLKNALEWISYDKFYDITYFVNDRYQANWIDGNINNWDESIQNWTRDQNIIVILKKLNNTKDITLEFMNKIAIAYGITQNPETKDYMIVLNKECKKCNNICYSIHFQKNFNNWTSGNEDVDKFIQNTQLLAHND
;
A
#
# COMPACT_ATOMS: atom_id res chain seq x y z
N MET A 1 -31.51 55.70 4.69
CA MET A 1 -31.96 54.80 3.59
C MET A 1 -30.87 54.79 2.52
N ARG A 2 -29.94 53.83 2.53
CA ARG A 2 -28.90 53.71 1.49
C ARG A 2 -29.57 53.10 0.25
N VAL A 3 -29.62 53.86 -0.84
CA VAL A 3 -30.08 53.35 -2.14
C VAL A 3 -29.09 52.27 -2.60
N LEU A 4 -29.47 51.00 -2.49
CA LEU A 4 -28.69 49.90 -3.06
C LEU A 4 -28.70 50.06 -4.57
N SER A 5 -27.51 50.22 -5.16
CA SER A 5 -27.35 50.33 -6.61
C SER A 5 -27.89 49.08 -7.30
N LYS A 6 -28.77 49.23 -8.29
CA LYS A 6 -29.26 48.11 -9.11
C LYS A 6 -28.21 47.52 -10.06
N LYS A 7 -27.00 48.10 -10.12
CA LYS A 7 -25.89 47.66 -10.97
C LYS A 7 -24.55 47.77 -10.25
N CYS A 8 -23.64 46.83 -10.47
CA CYS A 8 -22.31 46.85 -9.88
C CYS A 8 -21.46 47.91 -10.57
N LYS A 9 -20.77 48.77 -9.80
CA LYS A 9 -19.92 49.82 -10.39
C LYS A 9 -18.77 49.27 -11.26
N LYS A 10 -18.30 48.06 -10.95
CA LYS A 10 -17.19 47.42 -11.68
C LYS A 10 -17.64 46.62 -12.89
N CYS A 11 -18.77 45.93 -12.78
CA CYS A 11 -19.24 45.02 -13.84
C CYS A 11 -20.29 45.67 -14.75
N GLU A 12 -20.91 46.78 -14.34
CA GLU A 12 -22.02 47.45 -15.05
C GLU A 12 -23.32 46.63 -15.20
N TYR A 13 -23.36 45.41 -14.65
CA TYR A 13 -24.55 44.55 -14.52
C TYR A 13 -24.73 44.07 -13.07
N ILE A 14 -25.79 43.28 -12.81
CA ILE A 14 -26.03 42.64 -11.50
C ILE A 14 -25.13 41.43 -11.35
N CYS A 15 -24.25 41.43 -10.35
CA CYS A 15 -23.30 40.35 -10.06
C CYS A 15 -23.37 39.93 -8.59
N PHE A 16 -22.64 38.89 -8.19
CA PHE A 16 -22.70 38.32 -6.85
C PHE A 16 -22.45 39.34 -5.73
N SER A 17 -21.59 40.34 -5.94
CA SER A 17 -21.34 41.36 -4.92
C SER A 17 -22.58 42.18 -4.56
N ILE A 18 -23.52 42.38 -5.48
CA ILE A 18 -24.79 43.06 -5.19
C ILE A 18 -25.68 42.16 -4.34
N TYR A 19 -25.78 40.87 -4.68
CA TYR A 19 -26.59 39.90 -3.92
C TYR A 19 -26.04 39.69 -2.51
N PHE A 20 -24.72 39.67 -2.34
CA PHE A 20 -24.11 39.67 -1.02
C PHE A 20 -24.45 40.95 -0.24
N GLN A 21 -24.33 42.13 -0.86
CA GLN A 21 -24.60 43.41 -0.21
C GLN A 21 -26.06 43.51 0.30
N GLN A 22 -27.01 42.92 -0.40
CA GLN A 22 -28.41 42.85 0.02
C GLN A 22 -28.62 42.01 1.30
N ASN A 23 -27.72 41.05 1.55
CA ASN A 23 -27.81 40.11 2.67
C ASN A 23 -26.98 40.50 3.90
N PHE A 24 -26.25 41.63 3.89
CA PHE A 24 -25.39 42.01 5.03
C PHE A 24 -26.14 42.26 6.33
N ASN A 25 -27.43 42.60 6.26
CA ASN A 25 -28.25 42.80 7.46
C ASN A 25 -28.83 41.48 8.02
N ASN A 26 -28.64 40.36 7.30
CA ASN A 26 -29.25 39.06 7.65
C ASN A 26 -28.34 38.21 8.55
N TRP A 27 -27.09 38.61 8.77
CA TRP A 27 -26.15 37.91 9.65
C TRP A 27 -25.18 38.88 10.31
N THR A 28 -24.64 38.49 11.46
CA THR A 28 -23.50 39.13 12.11
C THR A 28 -22.73 38.08 12.91
N SER A 29 -21.41 38.23 12.96
CA SER A 29 -20.54 37.43 13.81
C SER A 29 -20.43 37.95 15.24
N CYS A 30 -21.16 39.02 15.57
CA CYS A 30 -20.99 39.83 16.78
C CYS A 30 -19.58 40.43 16.94
N ASN A 31 -18.77 40.43 15.87
CA ASN A 31 -17.47 41.08 15.80
C ASN A 31 -17.36 41.91 14.51
N GLU A 32 -17.32 43.23 14.68
CA GLU A 32 -17.31 44.17 13.55
C GLU A 32 -16.10 43.98 12.62
N GLY A 33 -14.96 43.54 13.17
CA GLY A 33 -13.75 43.26 12.39
C GLY A 33 -13.93 42.06 11.46
N VAL A 34 -14.51 40.97 11.98
CA VAL A 34 -14.82 39.75 11.21
C VAL A 34 -15.91 40.04 10.18
N ASP A 35 -16.96 40.77 10.55
CA ASP A 35 -18.05 41.16 9.66
C ASP A 35 -17.49 41.97 8.48
N LYS A 36 -16.69 43.01 8.75
CA LYS A 36 -16.03 43.82 7.72
C LYS A 36 -15.11 42.99 6.82
N PHE A 37 -14.37 42.05 7.39
CA PHE A 37 -13.46 41.18 6.64
C PHE A 37 -14.23 40.32 5.63
N ILE A 38 -15.26 39.60 6.08
CA ILE A 38 -16.11 38.76 5.22
C ILE A 38 -16.81 39.62 4.16
N GLN A 39 -17.41 40.76 4.56
CA GLN A 39 -18.09 41.67 3.65
C GLN A 39 -17.16 42.23 2.57
N ASN A 40 -15.91 42.59 2.91
CA ASN A 40 -14.93 43.07 1.93
C ASN A 40 -14.62 42.02 0.85
N ILE A 41 -14.47 40.75 1.25
CA ILE A 41 -14.24 39.64 0.30
C ILE A 41 -15.50 39.41 -0.56
N GLN A 42 -16.69 39.42 0.04
CA GLN A 42 -17.96 39.30 -0.68
C GLN A 42 -18.18 40.44 -1.69
N LEU A 43 -17.82 41.69 -1.35
CA LEU A 43 -17.88 42.84 -2.26
C LEU A 43 -16.90 42.73 -3.42
N SER A 44 -15.76 42.04 -3.22
CA SER A 44 -14.78 41.75 -4.27
C SER A 44 -15.17 40.57 -5.16
N THR A 45 -16.21 39.82 -4.80
CA THR A 45 -16.69 38.64 -5.51
C THR A 45 -17.78 39.03 -6.51
N HIS A 46 -17.41 39.10 -7.79
CA HIS A 46 -18.35 39.49 -8.85
C HIS A 46 -18.98 38.29 -9.52
N ASP A 47 -18.16 37.42 -10.11
CA ASP A 47 -18.65 36.38 -11.03
C ASP A 47 -18.15 34.97 -10.66
N ASN A 48 -17.37 34.86 -9.57
CA ASN A 48 -16.76 33.60 -9.16
C ASN A 48 -16.83 33.38 -7.64
N LEU A 49 -17.75 32.52 -7.23
CA LEU A 49 -17.98 32.17 -5.82
C LEU A 49 -16.87 31.32 -5.20
N LYS A 50 -15.91 30.78 -5.97
CA LYS A 50 -14.83 29.94 -5.41
C LYS A 50 -13.95 30.67 -4.38
N LYS A 51 -13.95 32.01 -4.38
CA LYS A 51 -13.20 32.85 -3.44
C LYS A 51 -14.09 33.60 -2.46
N ALA A 52 -15.40 33.36 -2.50
CA ALA A 52 -16.33 33.97 -1.55
C ALA A 52 -16.13 33.34 -0.18
N LEU A 53 -16.18 34.17 0.87
CA LEU A 53 -16.32 33.69 2.25
C LEU A 53 -17.74 33.90 2.72
N GLU A 54 -18.24 32.92 3.45
CA GLU A 54 -19.53 32.95 4.12
C GLU A 54 -19.37 33.05 5.64
N TRP A 55 -20.27 33.76 6.31
CA TRP A 55 -20.49 33.57 7.74
C TRP A 55 -21.42 32.38 7.94
N ILE A 56 -20.93 31.32 8.58
CA ILE A 56 -21.65 30.06 8.76
C ILE A 56 -21.98 29.92 10.24
N THR A 57 -23.26 29.83 10.57
CA THR A 57 -23.69 29.66 11.95
C THR A 57 -23.30 28.27 12.46
N TYR A 58 -22.81 28.20 13.70
CA TYR A 58 -22.16 26.99 14.22
C TYR A 58 -23.10 25.79 14.34
N ASP A 59 -24.41 26.04 14.50
CA ASP A 59 -25.48 25.03 14.52
C ASP A 59 -25.63 24.26 13.19
N LYS A 60 -24.98 24.73 12.12
CA LYS A 60 -24.92 24.03 10.83
C LYS A 60 -23.90 22.90 10.79
N PHE A 61 -23.12 22.72 11.85
CA PHE A 61 -22.13 21.66 11.97
C PHE A 61 -22.58 20.58 12.94
N TYR A 62 -22.41 19.31 12.56
CA TYR A 62 -22.69 18.17 13.41
C TYR A 62 -21.62 17.09 13.25
N ASN A 63 -21.60 16.13 14.17
CA ASN A 63 -20.54 15.10 14.27
C ASN A 63 -19.13 15.70 14.32
N ILE A 64 -18.96 16.78 15.09
CA ILE A 64 -17.69 17.48 15.21
C ILE A 64 -16.68 16.59 15.96
N LYS A 65 -15.54 16.29 15.33
CA LYS A 65 -14.48 15.42 15.86
C LYS A 65 -13.15 16.14 15.85
N TYR A 66 -12.36 15.99 16.90
CA TYR A 66 -11.01 16.56 16.98
C TYR A 66 -10.00 15.72 16.15
N ILE A 67 -9.18 16.37 15.31
CA ILE A 67 -8.29 15.68 14.34
C ILE A 67 -6.78 15.76 14.68
N ALA A 68 -6.30 16.84 15.31
CA ALA A 68 -4.85 17.02 15.53
C ALA A 68 -4.52 18.01 16.65
N GLU A 69 -3.36 17.84 17.30
CA GLU A 69 -2.65 18.84 18.13
C GLU A 69 -2.28 20.08 17.30
N ASN A 70 -3.27 20.89 16.94
CA ASN A 70 -3.18 22.27 16.43
C ASN A 70 -4.61 22.85 16.23
N GLU A 71 -5.58 22.39 17.03
CA GLU A 71 -6.95 22.90 17.05
C GLU A 71 -7.74 22.77 15.74
N TYR A 72 -7.59 21.62 15.05
CA TYR A 72 -8.39 21.24 13.88
C TYR A 72 -9.51 20.26 14.25
N TYR A 73 -10.68 20.44 13.63
CA TYR A 73 -11.85 19.59 13.82
C TYR A 73 -12.45 19.17 12.48
N GLU A 74 -12.94 17.95 12.37
CA GLU A 74 -13.75 17.46 11.25
C GLU A 74 -15.21 17.69 11.61
N ALA A 75 -16.02 18.18 10.67
CA ALA A 75 -17.45 18.32 10.89
C ALA A 75 -18.24 18.06 9.60
N ASN A 76 -19.48 17.60 9.77
CA ASN A 76 -20.45 17.61 8.67
C ASN A 76 -21.14 18.96 8.61
N TRP A 77 -21.17 19.58 7.44
CA TRP A 77 -21.85 20.85 7.19
C TRP A 77 -23.18 20.65 6.47
N ILE A 78 -24.29 20.99 7.13
CA ILE A 78 -25.65 20.73 6.65
C ILE A 78 -25.93 21.43 5.31
N ASP A 79 -25.67 22.74 5.25
CA ASP A 79 -26.12 23.56 4.14
C ASP A 79 -25.30 23.30 2.86
N GLY A 80 -24.01 22.98 2.99
CA GLY A 80 -23.07 22.88 1.87
C GLY A 80 -22.66 24.24 1.29
N ASN A 81 -21.76 24.23 0.32
CA ASN A 81 -21.15 25.44 -0.21
C ASN A 81 -22.07 26.22 -1.16
N LEU A 82 -21.91 27.55 -1.20
CA LEU A 82 -22.58 28.44 -2.16
C LEU A 82 -22.29 28.00 -3.60
N TYR A 83 -23.33 27.97 -4.44
CA TYR A 83 -23.22 27.57 -5.85
C TYR A 83 -23.63 28.67 -6.83
N ASP A 84 -24.80 29.26 -6.65
CA ASP A 84 -25.34 30.32 -7.50
C ASP A 84 -26.47 31.08 -6.80
N TRP A 85 -26.89 32.21 -7.33
CA TRP A 85 -28.03 32.99 -6.83
C TRP A 85 -29.33 32.63 -7.57
N ASP A 86 -30.35 32.18 -6.84
CA ASP A 86 -31.68 31.96 -7.40
C ASP A 86 -32.49 33.26 -7.40
N ILE A 87 -32.74 33.80 -8.60
CA ILE A 87 -33.48 35.05 -8.80
C ILE A 87 -34.94 34.92 -8.33
N ASN A 88 -35.56 33.75 -8.49
CA ASN A 88 -36.97 33.55 -8.16
C ASN A 88 -37.17 33.44 -6.66
N ASN A 89 -36.30 32.67 -6.01
CA ASN A 89 -36.35 32.45 -4.56
C ASN A 89 -35.66 33.55 -3.75
N GLN A 90 -34.95 34.47 -4.43
CA GLN A 90 -34.13 35.53 -3.83
C GLN A 90 -33.20 35.00 -2.73
N ASN A 91 -32.57 33.85 -3.01
CA ASN A 91 -31.70 33.18 -2.05
C ASN A 91 -30.55 32.45 -2.76
N TRP A 92 -29.50 32.13 -2.01
CA TRP A 92 -28.38 31.35 -2.52
C TRP A 92 -28.76 29.87 -2.68
N THR A 93 -28.48 29.32 -3.85
CA THR A 93 -28.46 27.88 -4.08
C THR A 93 -27.18 27.28 -3.51
N ARG A 94 -27.30 26.05 -3.01
CA ARG A 94 -26.24 25.31 -2.33
C ARG A 94 -25.87 24.05 -3.12
N LYS A 95 -24.62 23.61 -3.00
CA LYS A 95 -24.15 22.29 -3.45
C LYS A 95 -23.48 21.54 -2.32
N ASN A 96 -23.44 20.22 -2.44
CA ASN A 96 -22.77 19.33 -1.48
C ASN A 96 -23.35 19.47 -0.06
N GLN A 97 -24.68 19.37 0.07
CA GLN A 97 -25.33 19.30 1.39
C GLN A 97 -24.77 18.14 2.20
N ASN A 98 -24.62 18.33 3.51
CA ASN A 98 -24.01 17.38 4.43
C ASN A 98 -22.55 16.99 4.07
N MET A 99 -21.80 17.91 3.45
CA MET A 99 -20.39 17.65 3.13
C MET A 99 -19.50 17.69 4.38
N ILE A 100 -18.38 16.95 4.32
CA ILE A 100 -17.34 17.00 5.34
C ILE A 100 -16.48 18.24 5.11
N VAL A 101 -16.17 18.96 6.18
CA VAL A 101 -15.30 20.14 6.20
C VAL A 101 -14.34 20.06 7.37
N ILE A 102 -13.25 20.83 7.26
CA ILE A 102 -12.29 21.00 8.33
C ILE A 102 -12.51 22.37 8.98
N LEU A 103 -12.72 22.39 10.29
CA LEU A 103 -12.78 23.58 11.11
C LEU A 103 -11.39 23.80 11.73
N LYS A 104 -10.72 24.87 11.33
CA LYS A 104 -9.43 25.29 11.91
C LYS A 104 -9.66 26.43 12.88
N LYS A 105 -9.32 26.26 14.16
CA LYS A 105 -9.40 27.37 15.12
C LYS A 105 -8.39 28.48 14.80
N LEU A 106 -8.79 29.71 15.09
CA LEU A 106 -8.01 30.92 14.84
C LEU A 106 -7.52 31.47 16.19
N ASN A 107 -6.20 31.60 16.35
CA ASN A 107 -5.56 31.95 17.62
C ASN A 107 -5.83 33.40 18.07
N ASN A 108 -6.12 34.31 17.14
CA ASN A 108 -6.39 35.72 17.45
C ASN A 108 -7.20 36.42 16.34
N THR A 109 -8.20 37.21 16.71
CA THR A 109 -9.02 37.98 15.74
C THR A 109 -8.23 39.04 14.97
N LYS A 110 -7.09 39.50 15.51
CA LYS A 110 -6.19 40.45 14.83
C LYS A 110 -5.35 39.82 13.71
N ASP A 111 -5.16 38.51 13.73
CA ASP A 111 -4.34 37.76 12.77
C ASP A 111 -5.16 37.06 11.67
N ILE A 112 -6.50 37.14 11.74
CA ILE A 112 -7.44 36.60 10.75
C ILE A 112 -7.05 37.02 9.33
N THR A 113 -6.70 38.28 9.12
CA THR A 113 -6.32 38.79 7.79
C THR A 113 -5.08 38.13 7.20
N LEU A 114 -4.08 37.77 8.01
CA LEU A 114 -2.80 37.24 7.53
C LEU A 114 -2.86 35.73 7.32
N GLU A 115 -3.56 35.01 8.20
CA GLU A 115 -3.82 33.58 8.06
C GLU A 115 -4.79 33.29 6.90
N PHE A 116 -5.84 34.10 6.71
CA PHE A 116 -6.77 33.91 5.59
C PHE A 116 -6.17 34.22 4.23
N VAL A 117 -5.30 35.23 4.07
CA VAL A 117 -4.73 35.56 2.75
C VAL A 117 -4.03 34.34 2.11
N ASN A 118 -3.48 33.45 2.93
CA ASN A 118 -2.87 32.21 2.48
C ASN A 118 -3.88 31.08 2.21
N GLU A 119 -5.05 31.06 2.86
CA GLU A 119 -6.03 29.95 2.83
C GLU A 119 -7.36 30.29 2.13
N ILE A 120 -7.58 31.53 1.68
CA ILE A 120 -8.81 32.00 0.99
C ILE A 120 -9.17 31.14 -0.23
N ALA A 121 -8.19 30.52 -0.89
CA ALA A 121 -8.44 29.68 -2.05
C ALA A 121 -9.19 28.38 -1.73
N ILE A 122 -9.20 27.95 -0.46
CA ILE A 122 -9.80 26.69 0.00
C ILE A 122 -10.82 26.87 1.13
N ALA A 123 -10.97 28.08 1.68
CA ALA A 123 -11.95 28.39 2.71
C ALA A 123 -13.35 28.63 2.13
N TYR A 124 -14.36 28.00 2.76
CA TYR A 124 -15.77 28.29 2.53
C TYR A 124 -16.28 29.45 3.37
N GLY A 125 -15.73 29.64 4.57
CA GLY A 125 -16.27 30.64 5.48
C GLY A 125 -15.61 30.68 6.85
N ILE A 126 -16.27 31.41 7.76
CA ILE A 126 -15.93 31.55 9.16
C ILE A 126 -17.15 31.16 9.99
N THR A 127 -16.89 30.47 11.10
CA THR A 127 -17.88 30.21 12.14
C THR A 127 -17.33 30.61 13.51
N GLN A 128 -18.18 30.65 14.53
CA GLN A 128 -17.77 30.87 15.91
C GLN A 128 -18.41 29.83 16.81
N ASN A 129 -17.60 29.13 17.60
CA ASN A 129 -18.11 28.22 18.61
C ASN A 129 -18.88 29.03 19.67
N PRO A 130 -20.18 28.77 19.90
CA PRO A 130 -20.99 29.55 20.82
C PRO A 130 -20.58 29.38 22.28
N GLU A 131 -19.92 28.28 22.64
CA GLU A 131 -19.46 27.97 24.00
C GLU A 131 -18.10 28.59 24.27
N THR A 132 -17.09 28.30 23.44
CA THR A 132 -15.72 28.79 23.65
C THR A 132 -15.49 30.21 23.15
N LYS A 133 -16.38 30.72 22.30
CA LYS A 133 -16.26 31.99 21.56
C LYS A 133 -15.11 32.04 20.56
N ASP A 134 -14.45 30.90 20.32
CA ASP A 134 -13.39 30.78 19.35
C ASP A 134 -13.92 30.90 17.93
N TYR A 135 -13.25 31.70 17.10
CA TYR A 135 -13.50 31.73 15.67
C TYR A 135 -12.79 30.56 14.99
N MET A 136 -13.47 29.94 14.02
CA MET A 136 -12.94 28.84 13.24
C MET A 136 -13.13 29.11 11.76
N MET A 137 -12.09 28.82 10.97
CA MET A 137 -12.15 28.83 9.52
C MET A 137 -12.71 27.50 9.02
N VAL A 138 -13.68 27.56 8.11
CA VAL A 138 -14.32 26.40 7.49
C VAL A 138 -13.62 26.15 6.16
N LEU A 139 -12.86 25.06 6.08
CA LEU A 139 -12.01 24.70 4.95
C LEU A 139 -12.59 23.51 4.20
N ASN A 140 -12.39 23.48 2.88
CA ASN A 140 -12.61 22.28 2.09
C ASN A 140 -11.48 21.25 2.32
N GLU A 141 -11.73 19.99 1.97
CA GLU A 141 -10.71 18.93 2.04
C GLU A 141 -9.68 19.00 0.89
N LYS A 142 -9.59 20.10 0.13
CA LYS A 142 -8.66 20.19 -1.00
C LYS A 142 -7.31 20.68 -0.53
N CYS A 143 -6.28 19.99 -0.99
CA CYS A 143 -4.92 20.46 -0.86
C CYS A 143 -4.71 21.73 -1.69
N LYS A 144 -4.17 22.78 -1.06
CA LYS A 144 -3.82 24.04 -1.74
C LYS A 144 -2.89 23.84 -2.94
N LYS A 145 -1.91 22.94 -2.82
CA LYS A 145 -0.91 22.68 -3.88
C LYS A 145 -1.52 21.94 -5.08
N CYS A 146 -2.43 21.01 -4.82
CA CYS A 146 -2.94 20.08 -5.84
C CYS A 146 -4.32 20.46 -6.37
N ASN A 147 -5.05 21.35 -5.67
CA ASN A 147 -6.41 21.79 -5.98
C ASN A 147 -7.43 20.63 -6.05
N ASN A 148 -7.12 19.52 -5.39
CA ASN A 148 -7.95 18.33 -5.20
C ASN A 148 -7.62 17.70 -3.84
N ILE A 149 -8.38 16.68 -3.44
CA ILE A 149 -8.01 15.81 -2.31
C ILE A 149 -6.79 15.00 -2.73
N CYS A 150 -5.77 14.93 -1.88
CA CYS A 150 -4.52 14.21 -2.14
C CYS A 150 -4.04 13.50 -0.87
N TYR A 151 -2.99 12.68 -0.95
CA TYR A 151 -2.54 11.85 0.18
C TYR A 151 -2.23 12.68 1.44
N SER A 152 -1.65 13.87 1.30
CA SER A 152 -1.35 14.75 2.43
C SER A 152 -2.60 15.09 3.27
N ILE A 153 -3.77 15.20 2.65
CA ILE A 153 -5.03 15.45 3.35
C ILE A 153 -5.46 14.20 4.12
N HIS A 154 -5.38 13.03 3.50
CA HIS A 154 -5.71 11.76 4.16
C HIS A 154 -4.78 11.43 5.32
N PHE A 155 -3.50 11.82 5.23
CA PHE A 155 -2.59 11.72 6.35
C PHE A 155 -2.96 12.66 7.49
N GLN A 156 -3.25 13.94 7.20
CA GLN A 156 -3.68 14.92 8.22
C GLN A 156 -4.88 14.41 9.01
N GLN A 157 -5.85 13.76 8.35
CA GLN A 157 -7.02 13.16 8.98
C GLN A 157 -6.67 12.05 10.00
N ASN A 158 -5.47 11.46 9.92
CA ASN A 158 -5.02 10.35 10.75
C ASN A 158 -3.89 10.69 11.73
N PHE A 159 -3.47 11.96 11.87
CA PHE A 159 -2.34 12.33 12.74
C PHE A 159 -2.51 11.86 14.19
N ASN A 160 -3.73 11.97 14.74
CA ASN A 160 -4.03 11.49 16.09
C ASN A 160 -3.83 9.98 16.29
N ASN A 161 -3.86 9.18 15.22
CA ASN A 161 -3.66 7.73 15.30
C ASN A 161 -2.17 7.34 15.25
N TRP A 162 -1.29 8.26 14.85
CA TRP A 162 0.13 7.98 14.57
C TRP A 162 1.03 8.73 15.54
N THR A 163 0.87 8.44 16.83
CA THR A 163 1.72 9.03 17.87
C THR A 163 2.69 8.00 18.44
N SER A 164 3.95 8.42 18.50
CA SER A 164 5.06 7.70 19.11
C SER A 164 5.21 7.99 20.60
N GLY A 165 4.47 8.98 21.12
CA GLY A 165 4.72 9.58 22.43
C GLY A 165 5.95 10.49 22.49
N ASN A 166 6.57 10.80 21.35
CA ASN A 166 7.66 11.77 21.22
C ASN A 166 7.35 12.80 20.12
N ASN A 167 7.17 14.05 20.54
CA ASN A 167 6.76 15.14 19.65
C ASN A 167 7.75 15.39 18.50
N ASP A 168 9.06 15.20 18.70
CA ASP A 168 10.03 15.42 17.63
C ASP A 168 9.89 14.37 16.51
N ILE A 169 9.63 13.12 16.90
CA ILE A 169 9.39 12.02 15.96
C ILE A 169 8.05 12.19 15.26
N ASP A 170 7.01 12.50 16.02
CA ASP A 170 5.66 12.72 15.47
C ASP A 170 5.69 13.89 14.48
N ASN A 171 6.35 15.00 14.81
CA ASN A 171 6.53 16.14 13.92
C ASN A 171 7.31 15.76 12.65
N PHE A 172 8.35 14.93 12.75
CA PHE A 172 9.11 14.48 11.59
C PHE A 172 8.27 13.60 10.66
N ILE A 173 7.56 12.62 11.23
CA ILE A 173 6.63 11.74 10.52
C ILE A 173 5.57 12.58 9.80
N GLN A 174 4.91 13.49 10.50
CA GLN A 174 3.91 14.40 9.93
C GLN A 174 4.50 15.28 8.83
N TYR A 175 5.71 15.81 8.99
CA TYR A 175 6.37 16.61 7.95
C TYR A 175 6.52 15.85 6.62
N THR A 176 6.93 14.58 6.68
CA THR A 176 7.05 13.74 5.47
C THR A 176 5.69 13.47 4.82
N GLN A 177 4.65 13.24 5.61
CA GLN A 177 3.28 13.01 5.15
C GLN A 177 2.63 14.25 4.54
N LEU A 178 2.85 15.43 5.14
CA LEU A 178 2.37 16.72 4.61
C LEU A 178 2.97 17.02 3.24
N SER A 179 4.17 16.51 2.97
CA SER A 179 4.86 16.64 1.69
C SER A 179 4.41 15.62 0.64
N ALA A 180 3.77 14.52 1.06
CA ALA A 180 3.31 13.43 0.20
C ALA A 180 1.94 13.77 -0.42
N HIS A 181 1.95 14.42 -1.58
CA HIS A 181 0.71 14.80 -2.26
C HIS A 181 0.18 13.70 -3.18
N ASN A 182 0.97 13.35 -4.20
CA ASN A 182 0.60 12.38 -5.24
C ASN A 182 1.49 11.13 -5.20
N ASP A 183 2.49 11.12 -4.33
CA ASP A 183 3.42 10.01 -4.14
C ASP A 183 3.52 9.73 -2.65
N VAL A 184 3.08 8.54 -2.26
CA VAL A 184 3.06 8.09 -0.87
C VAL A 184 4.39 7.47 -0.43
N LYS A 185 5.27 7.11 -1.38
CA LYS A 185 6.51 6.34 -1.10
C LYS A 185 7.49 7.05 -0.17
N LYS A 186 7.36 8.38 -0.04
CA LYS A 186 8.21 9.21 0.83
C LYS A 186 7.55 9.58 2.15
N ALA A 187 6.28 9.22 2.36
CA ALA A 187 5.62 9.43 3.63
C ALA A 187 6.08 8.34 4.61
N LEU A 188 6.61 8.76 5.76
CA LEU A 188 6.88 7.83 6.85
C LEU A 188 5.62 7.55 7.64
N GLU A 189 5.54 6.32 8.15
CA GLU A 189 4.52 5.92 9.11
C GLU A 189 5.06 5.61 10.50
N TRP A 190 4.20 5.81 11.49
CA TRP A 190 4.41 5.20 12.79
C TRP A 190 3.96 3.74 12.70
N ILE A 191 4.89 2.81 12.96
CA ILE A 191 4.63 1.38 12.88
C ILE A 191 4.71 0.81 14.30
N PRO A 192 3.61 0.25 14.83
CA PRO A 192 3.64 -0.43 16.11
C PRO A 192 4.65 -1.60 16.08
N TYR A 193 5.44 -1.74 17.14
CA TYR A 193 6.53 -2.72 17.17
C TYR A 193 6.04 -4.17 17.12
N ASP A 194 4.82 -4.42 17.58
CA ASP A 194 4.17 -5.75 17.55
C ASP A 194 3.81 -6.21 16.12
N GLN A 195 3.95 -5.35 15.11
CA GLN A 195 3.82 -5.72 13.70
C GLN A 195 5.07 -6.44 13.16
N PHE A 196 6.16 -6.48 13.92
CA PHE A 196 7.40 -7.14 13.54
C PHE A 196 7.57 -8.49 14.23
N TYR A 197 8.00 -9.49 13.48
CA TYR A 197 8.31 -10.83 13.98
C TYR A 197 9.57 -11.40 13.32
N SER A 198 10.09 -12.51 13.87
CA SER A 198 11.36 -13.12 13.43
C SER A 198 12.49 -12.10 13.38
N ILE A 199 12.65 -11.33 14.47
CA ILE A 199 13.64 -10.26 14.56
C ILE A 199 15.02 -10.86 14.83
N GLU A 200 15.97 -10.62 13.92
CA GLU A 200 17.34 -11.16 13.98
C GLU A 200 18.37 -10.04 13.94
N TYR A 201 19.37 -10.10 14.81
CA TYR A 201 20.50 -9.17 14.77
C TYR A 201 21.39 -9.41 13.55
N ILE A 202 21.73 -8.35 12.83
CA ILE A 202 22.66 -8.41 11.69
C ILE A 202 24.03 -7.88 12.11
N GLU A 203 24.15 -6.57 12.28
CA GLU A 203 25.37 -5.86 12.65
C GLU A 203 25.07 -4.41 13.05
N LYS A 204 25.90 -3.80 13.91
CA LYS A 204 25.93 -2.34 14.17
C LYS A 204 24.54 -1.72 14.32
N ASP A 205 23.77 -2.28 15.26
CA ASP A 205 22.41 -1.84 15.59
C ASP A 205 21.38 -1.95 14.45
N ARG A 206 21.65 -2.83 13.48
CA ARG A 206 20.72 -3.24 12.44
C ARG A 206 20.19 -4.63 12.72
N TYR A 207 18.88 -4.76 12.55
CA TYR A 207 18.13 -5.99 12.72
C TYR A 207 17.34 -6.25 11.45
N GLN A 208 17.13 -7.51 11.13
CA GLN A 208 16.20 -7.95 10.11
C GLN A 208 14.91 -8.35 10.79
N ALA A 209 13.76 -8.02 10.19
CA ALA A 209 12.47 -8.47 10.68
C ALA A 209 11.52 -8.75 9.52
N SER A 210 10.53 -9.60 9.78
CA SER A 210 9.35 -9.72 8.92
C SER A 210 8.27 -8.77 9.43
N TRP A 211 7.56 -8.13 8.52
CA TRP A 211 6.56 -7.11 8.83
C TRP A 211 5.18 -7.50 8.30
N ASN A 212 4.19 -7.63 9.19
CA ASN A 212 2.86 -8.16 8.86
C ASN A 212 2.11 -7.31 7.81
N ASP A 213 2.01 -6.01 8.05
CA ASP A 213 1.09 -5.13 7.30
C ASP A 213 1.57 -4.80 5.88
N GLY A 214 2.90 -4.70 5.70
CA GLY A 214 3.50 -4.16 4.49
C GLY A 214 3.30 -2.64 4.33
N ASN A 215 3.92 -2.06 3.30
CA ASN A 215 3.95 -0.62 3.11
C ASN A 215 2.68 -0.04 2.48
N ILE A 216 2.37 1.21 2.80
CA ILE A 216 1.30 1.97 2.16
C ILE A 216 1.65 2.22 0.68
N ILE A 217 0.67 2.06 -0.21
CA ILE A 217 0.83 2.28 -1.66
C ILE A 217 -0.17 3.27 -2.26
N ASP A 218 -1.38 3.37 -1.72
CA ASP A 218 -2.46 4.21 -2.26
C ASP A 218 -3.58 4.38 -1.22
N TRP A 219 -4.52 5.30 -1.46
CA TRP A 219 -5.71 5.51 -0.65
C TRP A 219 -6.94 4.82 -1.27
N ASP A 220 -7.62 3.98 -0.51
CA ASP A 220 -8.90 3.42 -0.91
C ASP A 220 -10.07 4.34 -0.50
N SER A 221 -10.54 5.13 -1.46
CA SER A 221 -11.69 6.03 -1.26
C SER A 221 -13.01 5.31 -0.90
N LYS A 222 -13.18 4.03 -1.24
CA LYS A 222 -14.40 3.28 -0.90
C LYS A 222 -14.38 2.83 0.55
N ASN A 223 -13.26 2.24 0.98
CA ASN A 223 -13.09 1.71 2.33
C ASN A 223 -12.61 2.78 3.33
N LYS A 224 -12.23 3.97 2.84
CA LYS A 224 -11.65 5.07 3.61
C LYS A 224 -10.44 4.62 4.44
N ASN A 225 -9.56 3.83 3.82
CA ASN A 225 -8.35 3.32 4.45
C ASN A 225 -7.19 3.24 3.46
N TRP A 226 -5.97 3.14 3.97
CA TRP A 226 -4.77 2.97 3.16
C TRP A 226 -4.70 1.55 2.56
N LYS A 227 -4.45 1.48 1.25
CA LYS A 227 -4.06 0.24 0.58
C LYS A 227 -2.61 -0.06 0.92
N ARG A 228 -2.35 -1.32 1.27
CA ARG A 228 -1.01 -1.82 1.61
C ARG A 228 -0.58 -2.92 0.66
N GLU A 229 0.72 -3.05 0.47
CA GLU A 229 1.38 -4.10 -0.32
C GLU A 229 2.59 -4.63 0.46
N GLY A 230 3.05 -5.84 0.14
CA GLY A 230 4.21 -6.44 0.82
C GLY A 230 3.87 -7.00 2.20
N GLN A 231 2.71 -7.65 2.35
CA GLN A 231 2.40 -8.38 3.58
C GLN A 231 3.50 -9.41 3.87
N ASN A 232 3.92 -9.49 5.12
CA ASN A 232 5.03 -10.33 5.57
C ASN A 232 6.38 -10.02 4.90
N MET A 233 6.57 -8.80 4.37
CA MET A 233 7.82 -8.43 3.74
C MET A 233 8.98 -8.34 4.74
N ILE A 234 10.20 -8.56 4.23
CA ILE A 234 11.40 -8.43 5.05
C ILE A 234 11.92 -7.00 5.01
N VAL A 235 12.09 -6.43 6.19
CA VAL A 235 12.60 -5.08 6.40
C VAL A 235 13.88 -5.10 7.24
N ILE A 236 14.57 -3.96 7.24
CA ILE A 236 15.68 -3.70 8.14
C ILE A 236 15.22 -2.68 9.18
N LEU A 237 15.33 -3.05 10.46
CA LEU A 237 15.16 -2.14 11.59
C LEU A 237 16.54 -1.59 11.97
N LYS A 238 16.72 -0.28 11.90
CA LYS A 238 17.98 0.37 12.26
C LYS A 238 17.76 1.29 13.47
N LYS A 239 18.49 1.05 14.55
CA LYS A 239 18.42 1.88 15.76
C LYS A 239 18.78 3.33 15.47
N LEU A 240 18.02 4.24 16.08
CA LEU A 240 18.21 5.69 16.03
C LEU A 240 18.77 6.14 17.39
N ASN A 241 19.89 6.85 17.42
CA ASN A 241 20.46 7.36 18.68
C ASN A 241 19.88 8.74 19.04
N ASN A 242 19.45 9.50 18.04
CA ASN A 242 18.81 10.80 18.22
C ASN A 242 18.01 11.21 16.97
N THR A 243 17.32 12.34 17.04
CA THR A 243 16.46 12.86 15.96
C THR A 243 17.22 13.29 14.70
N LYS A 244 18.52 13.66 14.80
CA LYS A 244 19.34 13.96 13.61
C LYS A 244 19.65 12.72 12.79
N ASP A 245 19.72 11.55 13.43
CA ASP A 245 19.92 10.28 12.72
C ASP A 245 18.74 9.99 11.79
N ILE A 246 17.52 10.38 12.17
CA ILE A 246 16.31 10.22 11.36
C ILE A 246 16.47 10.96 10.02
N THR A 247 16.86 12.24 10.06
CA THR A 247 17.06 13.05 8.85
C THR A 247 18.17 12.49 7.96
N LEU A 248 19.28 12.01 8.55
CA LEU A 248 20.39 11.42 7.80
C LEU A 248 19.98 10.12 7.09
N GLU A 249 19.29 9.23 7.79
CA GLU A 249 18.81 7.97 7.21
C GLU A 249 17.71 8.20 6.19
N PHE A 250 16.80 9.14 6.44
CA PHE A 250 15.74 9.48 5.49
C PHE A 250 16.28 10.14 4.21
N ALA A 251 17.35 10.93 4.32
CA ALA A 251 18.05 11.51 3.17
C ALA A 251 18.87 10.47 2.38
N ASN A 252 19.07 9.27 2.91
CA ASN A 252 19.82 8.22 2.22
C ASN A 252 18.98 7.58 1.11
N GLU A 253 19.16 8.05 -0.13
CA GLU A 253 18.43 7.57 -1.31
C GLU A 253 18.66 6.08 -1.64
N THR A 254 19.62 5.43 -1.00
CA THR A 254 19.94 4.02 -1.24
C THR A 254 18.96 3.05 -0.57
N ALA A 255 18.11 3.49 0.37
CA ALA A 255 17.07 2.66 0.97
C ALA A 255 15.75 3.42 1.04
N ILE A 256 14.64 2.74 0.78
CA ILE A 256 13.31 3.32 1.00
C ILE A 256 13.04 3.22 2.49
N ALA A 257 12.74 4.34 3.13
CA ALA A 257 12.28 4.37 4.51
C ALA A 257 10.75 4.28 4.53
N TYR A 258 10.23 3.30 5.25
CA TYR A 258 8.78 3.09 5.38
C TYR A 258 8.24 3.80 6.62
N GLY A 259 8.98 3.82 7.71
CA GLY A 259 8.47 4.37 8.95
C GLY A 259 9.44 4.31 10.12
N ILE A 260 8.90 4.57 11.29
CA ILE A 260 9.61 4.53 12.57
C ILE A 260 8.79 3.68 13.54
N THR A 261 9.48 2.91 14.37
CA THR A 261 8.91 2.13 15.46
C THR A 261 9.66 2.41 16.76
N GLN A 262 9.09 2.05 17.90
CA GLN A 262 9.76 2.07 19.21
C GLN A 262 9.80 0.69 19.84
N ILE A 263 10.96 0.31 20.35
CA ILE A 263 11.14 -0.93 21.12
C ILE A 263 10.43 -0.77 22.48
N PRO A 264 9.42 -1.60 22.80
CA PRO A 264 8.63 -1.45 24.01
C PRO A 264 9.44 -1.44 25.30
N GLU A 265 10.50 -2.27 25.37
CA GLU A 265 11.32 -2.50 26.56
C GLU A 265 12.32 -1.37 26.81
N THR A 266 13.04 -0.94 25.79
CA THR A 266 14.12 0.07 25.95
C THR A 266 13.64 1.49 25.66
N LYS A 267 12.48 1.64 25.02
CA LYS A 267 11.96 2.91 24.47
C LYS A 267 12.84 3.52 23.38
N ASP A 268 13.82 2.77 22.87
CA ASP A 268 14.64 3.19 21.74
C ASP A 268 13.80 3.19 20.47
N TYR A 269 14.10 4.14 19.57
CA TYR A 269 13.45 4.23 18.27
C TYR A 269 14.27 3.52 17.20
N MET A 270 13.58 2.96 16.21
CA MET A 270 14.18 2.33 15.05
C MET A 270 13.52 2.82 13.77
N MET A 271 14.34 3.12 12.76
CA MET A 271 13.88 3.37 11.40
C MET A 271 13.62 2.03 10.70
N VAL A 272 12.50 1.94 9.98
CA VAL A 272 12.09 0.77 9.20
C VAL A 272 12.43 1.02 7.74
N LEU A 273 13.35 0.22 7.20
CA LEU A 273 13.94 0.41 5.88
C LEU A 273 13.70 -0.80 4.97
N SER A 274 13.56 -0.57 3.67
CA SER A 274 13.52 -1.62 2.65
C SER A 274 14.80 -2.46 2.69
N LYS A 275 14.67 -3.78 2.66
CA LYS A 275 15.81 -4.68 2.45
C LYS A 275 16.20 -4.71 0.97
N LYS A 276 17.50 -4.61 0.68
CA LYS A 276 18.05 -4.76 -0.67
C LYS A 276 19.04 -5.91 -0.73
N CYS A 277 19.06 -6.59 -1.86
CA CYS A 277 20.03 -7.64 -2.09
C CYS A 277 21.40 -7.02 -2.31
N LYS A 278 22.43 -7.46 -1.56
CA LYS A 278 23.80 -6.93 -1.67
C LYS A 278 24.37 -7.05 -3.09
N LYS A 279 24.02 -8.13 -3.80
CA LYS A 279 24.49 -8.40 -5.16
C LYS A 279 23.73 -7.59 -6.22
N CYS A 280 22.40 -7.53 -6.10
CA CYS A 280 21.53 -6.93 -7.11
C CYS A 280 21.28 -5.43 -6.88
N ASN A 281 21.40 -4.94 -5.65
CA ASN A 281 21.04 -3.59 -5.21
C ASN A 281 19.55 -3.21 -5.36
N TYR A 282 18.67 -4.21 -5.50
CA TYR A 282 17.22 -4.10 -5.46
C TYR A 282 16.62 -5.33 -4.75
N ILE A 283 15.29 -5.38 -4.61
CA ILE A 283 14.57 -6.54 -4.08
C ILE A 283 14.49 -7.60 -5.19
N CYS A 284 15.13 -8.74 -5.00
CA CYS A 284 15.12 -9.85 -5.96
C CYS A 284 14.60 -11.13 -5.32
N SER A 285 14.44 -12.19 -6.12
CA SER A 285 13.96 -13.52 -5.70
C SER A 285 14.60 -14.03 -4.40
N SER A 286 15.91 -13.84 -4.21
CA SER A 286 16.61 -14.26 -2.99
C SER A 286 16.01 -13.65 -1.71
N ILE A 287 15.42 -12.46 -1.78
CA ILE A 287 14.73 -11.81 -0.66
C ILE A 287 13.32 -12.38 -0.49
N HIS A 288 12.57 -12.57 -1.59
CA HIS A 288 11.24 -13.18 -1.53
C HIS A 288 11.26 -14.61 -1.00
N PHE A 289 12.29 -15.39 -1.33
CA PHE A 289 12.45 -16.73 -0.78
C PHE A 289 12.58 -16.71 0.75
N GLN A 290 13.29 -15.74 1.31
CA GLN A 290 13.46 -15.62 2.75
C GLN A 290 12.13 -15.41 3.49
N GLN A 291 11.11 -14.82 2.85
CA GLN A 291 9.78 -14.66 3.44
C GLN A 291 9.10 -16.02 3.72
N ASN A 292 9.50 -17.07 2.98
CA ASN A 292 8.89 -18.40 3.05
C ASN A 292 9.74 -19.45 3.77
N PHE A 293 10.91 -19.07 4.33
CA PHE A 293 11.80 -20.04 4.98
C PHE A 293 11.12 -20.81 6.13
N ASN A 294 10.23 -20.16 6.87
CA ASN A 294 9.48 -20.82 7.95
C ASN A 294 8.41 -21.80 7.43
N ASN A 295 7.94 -21.61 6.19
CA ASN A 295 6.90 -22.45 5.58
C ASN A 295 7.48 -23.65 4.81
N TRP A 296 8.76 -23.57 4.43
CA TRP A 296 9.47 -24.61 3.69
C TRP A 296 10.38 -25.43 4.59
N THR A 297 9.78 -26.20 5.50
CA THR A 297 10.51 -27.14 6.35
C THR A 297 10.13 -28.59 6.02
N SER A 298 11.18 -29.40 5.86
CA SER A 298 11.11 -30.85 5.77
C SER A 298 11.08 -31.54 7.13
N GLY A 299 11.28 -30.78 8.22
CA GLY A 299 11.58 -31.33 9.53
C GLY A 299 13.02 -31.83 9.67
N ASN A 300 13.87 -31.69 8.64
CA ASN A 300 15.30 -31.99 8.68
C ASN A 300 16.13 -30.74 8.41
N GLU A 301 16.85 -30.27 9.44
CA GLU A 301 17.66 -29.05 9.38
C GLU A 301 18.70 -29.07 8.25
N GLY A 302 19.29 -30.23 7.95
CA GLY A 302 20.29 -30.36 6.88
C GLY A 302 19.70 -30.18 5.49
N VAL A 303 18.50 -30.72 5.25
CA VAL A 303 17.76 -30.54 3.99
C VAL A 303 17.29 -29.10 3.89
N ASP A 304 16.67 -28.57 4.94
CA ASP A 304 16.13 -27.20 4.95
C ASP A 304 17.25 -26.18 4.68
N LYS A 305 18.40 -26.33 5.33
CA LYS A 305 19.58 -25.48 5.10
C LYS A 305 20.09 -25.57 3.66
N PHE A 306 20.15 -26.78 3.09
CA PHE A 306 20.56 -26.96 1.69
C PHE A 306 19.61 -26.22 0.72
N ILE A 307 18.30 -26.33 0.93
CA ILE A 307 17.28 -25.64 0.13
C ILE A 307 17.47 -24.11 0.26
N GLN A 308 17.59 -23.62 1.50
CA GLN A 308 17.77 -22.19 1.78
C GLN A 308 19.07 -21.64 1.16
N ASP A 309 20.17 -22.36 1.22
CA ASP A 309 21.45 -21.95 0.61
C ASP A 309 21.31 -21.76 -0.92
N ILE A 310 20.59 -22.66 -1.60
CA ILE A 310 20.29 -22.53 -3.04
C ILE A 310 19.40 -21.31 -3.29
N GLN A 311 18.34 -21.14 -2.51
CA GLN A 311 17.42 -19.99 -2.63
C GLN A 311 18.11 -18.65 -2.40
N LEU A 312 19.02 -18.56 -1.43
CA LEU A 312 19.83 -17.36 -1.16
C LEU A 312 20.78 -17.03 -2.32
N SER A 313 21.24 -18.03 -3.05
CA SER A 313 22.07 -17.86 -4.25
C SER A 313 21.26 -17.54 -5.52
N THR A 314 19.94 -17.70 -5.46
CA THR A 314 19.02 -17.54 -6.58
C THR A 314 18.48 -16.11 -6.63
N HIS A 315 18.88 -15.38 -7.68
CA HIS A 315 18.42 -14.02 -7.94
C HIS A 315 17.35 -14.07 -9.05
N ASP A 316 17.51 -13.31 -10.13
CA ASP A 316 16.45 -13.18 -11.14
C ASP A 316 16.27 -14.45 -11.98
N ASN A 317 17.29 -15.31 -12.05
CA ASN A 317 17.19 -16.58 -12.78
C ASN A 317 16.72 -17.71 -11.84
N LEU A 318 15.44 -18.04 -11.97
CA LEU A 318 14.76 -19.05 -11.15
C LEU A 318 14.95 -20.49 -11.67
N LYS A 319 15.67 -20.71 -12.78
CA LYS A 319 15.84 -22.05 -13.37
C LYS A 319 16.39 -23.09 -12.40
N ASN A 320 17.22 -22.67 -11.45
CA ASN A 320 17.84 -23.55 -10.45
C ASN A 320 17.28 -23.30 -9.04
N ALA A 321 16.17 -22.56 -8.92
CA ALA A 321 15.48 -22.41 -7.66
C ALA A 321 15.00 -23.78 -7.20
N LEU A 322 15.23 -24.08 -5.92
CA LEU A 322 14.86 -25.34 -5.32
C LEU A 322 13.93 -25.05 -4.15
N GLU A 323 12.87 -25.84 -3.99
CA GLU A 323 11.93 -25.70 -2.88
C GLU A 323 11.65 -27.03 -2.18
N TRP A 324 11.13 -26.94 -0.95
CA TRP A 324 10.52 -28.09 -0.30
C TRP A 324 9.11 -28.28 -0.85
N ILE A 325 8.81 -29.49 -1.32
CA ILE A 325 7.52 -29.84 -1.89
C ILE A 325 6.88 -30.89 -0.99
N SER A 326 5.68 -30.60 -0.50
CA SER A 326 4.94 -31.56 0.30
C SER A 326 4.48 -32.75 -0.57
N TYR A 327 4.61 -33.97 -0.05
CA TYR A 327 4.42 -35.19 -0.86
C TYR A 327 2.97 -35.39 -1.32
N ASP A 328 1.99 -34.86 -0.57
CA ASP A 328 0.57 -34.86 -0.92
C ASP A 328 0.22 -34.03 -2.16
N LYS A 329 1.16 -33.20 -2.64
CA LYS A 329 1.03 -32.46 -3.90
C LYS A 329 1.25 -33.32 -5.15
N PHE A 330 1.69 -34.57 -4.96
CA PHE A 330 1.90 -35.53 -6.03
C PHE A 330 0.77 -36.56 -6.12
N TYR A 331 0.33 -36.86 -7.33
CA TYR A 331 -0.67 -37.89 -7.61
C TYR A 331 -0.30 -38.69 -8.86
N ASP A 332 -1.00 -39.81 -9.08
CA ASP A 332 -0.72 -40.78 -10.15
C ASP A 332 0.76 -41.23 -10.18
N ILE A 333 1.31 -41.48 -8.98
CA ILE A 333 2.70 -41.87 -8.81
C ILE A 333 2.90 -43.29 -9.34
N THR A 334 3.71 -43.43 -10.40
CA THR A 334 3.97 -44.70 -11.07
C THR A 334 5.46 -44.99 -11.14
N TYR A 335 5.86 -46.24 -10.93
CA TYR A 335 7.25 -46.65 -11.07
C TYR A 335 7.70 -46.47 -12.52
N PHE A 336 8.86 -45.84 -12.73
CA PHE A 336 9.43 -45.61 -14.06
C PHE A 336 10.63 -46.53 -14.32
N VAL A 337 11.80 -46.26 -13.74
CA VAL A 337 13.02 -47.10 -13.84
C VAL A 337 14.08 -46.65 -12.83
N ASN A 338 14.90 -47.56 -12.30
CA ASN A 338 16.07 -47.26 -11.44
C ASN A 338 15.74 -46.28 -10.30
N ASP A 339 14.77 -46.65 -9.45
CA ASP A 339 14.33 -45.84 -8.31
C ASP A 339 13.79 -44.44 -8.68
N ARG A 340 13.33 -44.29 -9.92
CA ARG A 340 12.59 -43.12 -10.39
C ARG A 340 11.12 -43.45 -10.54
N TYR A 341 10.28 -42.52 -10.11
CA TYR A 341 8.83 -42.57 -10.22
C TYR A 341 8.38 -41.38 -11.05
N GLN A 342 7.38 -41.56 -11.91
CA GLN A 342 6.70 -40.46 -12.57
C GLN A 342 5.51 -40.05 -11.72
N ALA A 343 5.28 -38.74 -11.58
CA ALA A 343 4.13 -38.21 -10.85
C ALA A 343 3.60 -36.93 -11.50
N ASN A 344 2.32 -36.65 -11.27
CA ASN A 344 1.71 -35.36 -11.55
C ASN A 344 1.87 -34.45 -10.33
N TRP A 345 2.30 -33.21 -10.52
CA TRP A 345 2.48 -32.22 -9.46
C TRP A 345 1.50 -31.07 -9.62
N ILE A 346 0.62 -30.87 -8.64
CA ILE A 346 -0.48 -29.91 -8.68
C ILE A 346 0.04 -28.46 -8.75
N ASP A 347 0.96 -28.09 -7.85
CA ASP A 347 1.39 -26.69 -7.72
C ASP A 347 2.26 -26.26 -8.91
N GLY A 348 3.10 -27.15 -9.44
CA GLY A 348 4.05 -26.86 -10.52
C GLY A 348 5.23 -25.98 -10.09
N ASN A 349 6.22 -25.85 -10.98
CA ASN A 349 7.45 -25.12 -10.70
C ASN A 349 7.22 -23.63 -10.55
N ILE A 350 8.06 -22.99 -9.73
CA ILE A 350 8.11 -21.54 -9.58
C ILE A 350 8.57 -20.91 -10.90
N ASN A 351 7.82 -19.90 -11.36
CA ASN A 351 8.11 -19.15 -12.57
C ASN A 351 8.72 -17.79 -12.29
N ASN A 352 7.96 -16.93 -11.61
CA ASN A 352 8.31 -15.54 -11.27
C ASN A 352 7.58 -15.11 -10.01
N TRP A 353 8.12 -14.10 -9.32
CA TRP A 353 7.38 -13.39 -8.28
C TRP A 353 6.38 -12.42 -8.90
N ASP A 354 5.12 -12.46 -8.47
CA ASP A 354 4.08 -11.52 -8.89
C ASP A 354 3.80 -10.54 -7.73
N GLU A 355 4.18 -9.29 -7.96
CA GLU A 355 4.00 -8.20 -6.99
C GLU A 355 2.51 -7.92 -6.72
N SER A 356 1.63 -8.10 -7.70
CA SER A 356 0.21 -7.76 -7.53
C SER A 356 -0.52 -8.67 -6.54
N ILE A 357 -0.10 -9.94 -6.46
CA ILE A 357 -0.65 -10.92 -5.51
C ILE A 357 0.32 -11.25 -4.38
N GLN A 358 1.53 -10.66 -4.40
CA GLN A 358 2.61 -10.90 -3.44
C GLN A 358 2.90 -12.40 -3.24
N ASN A 359 3.01 -13.14 -4.35
CA ASN A 359 3.26 -14.57 -4.32
C ASN A 359 3.97 -15.08 -5.59
N TRP A 360 4.48 -16.31 -5.53
CA TRP A 360 5.09 -17.00 -6.66
C TRP A 360 4.03 -17.47 -7.67
N THR A 361 4.20 -17.09 -8.93
CA THR A 361 3.48 -17.68 -10.06
C THR A 361 4.07 -19.05 -10.40
N ARG A 362 3.22 -19.96 -10.88
CA ARG A 362 3.60 -21.35 -11.14
C ARG A 362 2.96 -21.88 -12.42
N ASP A 363 3.64 -22.82 -13.07
CA ASP A 363 3.14 -23.46 -14.30
C ASP A 363 1.95 -24.40 -14.07
N GLN A 364 1.73 -24.84 -12.82
CA GLN A 364 0.67 -25.76 -12.36
C GLN A 364 0.54 -27.08 -13.15
N ASN A 365 0.15 -28.16 -12.46
CA ASN A 365 -0.17 -29.46 -13.07
C ASN A 365 0.91 -29.95 -14.07
N ILE A 366 2.15 -30.08 -13.61
CA ILE A 366 3.27 -30.55 -14.43
C ILE A 366 3.62 -32.01 -14.12
N ILE A 367 4.16 -32.73 -15.11
CA ILE A 367 4.66 -34.09 -14.92
C ILE A 367 6.12 -34.00 -14.50
N VAL A 368 6.46 -34.67 -13.41
CA VAL A 368 7.80 -34.69 -12.83
C VAL A 368 8.31 -36.11 -12.67
N ILE A 369 9.62 -36.23 -12.47
CA ILE A 369 10.27 -37.46 -12.05
C ILE A 369 10.71 -37.31 -10.60
N LEU A 370 10.20 -38.18 -9.72
CA LEU A 370 10.65 -38.32 -8.34
C LEU A 370 11.78 -39.36 -8.32
N LYS A 371 13.00 -38.93 -8.06
CA LYS A 371 14.15 -39.85 -7.90
C LYS A 371 14.42 -40.08 -6.42
N LYS A 372 14.29 -41.32 -5.96
CA LYS A 372 14.63 -41.70 -4.58
C LYS A 372 16.13 -41.53 -4.32
N LEU A 373 16.45 -41.07 -3.12
CA LEU A 373 17.81 -40.86 -2.63
C LEU A 373 18.13 -41.91 -1.56
N ASN A 374 19.37 -42.41 -1.54
CA ASN A 374 19.77 -43.40 -0.54
C ASN A 374 20.13 -42.73 0.78
N ASN A 375 20.63 -41.49 0.73
CA ASN A 375 20.90 -40.67 1.90
C ASN A 375 20.87 -39.16 1.54
N THR A 376 20.95 -38.29 2.56
CA THR A 376 20.89 -36.84 2.36
C THR A 376 22.13 -36.24 1.67
N LYS A 377 23.29 -36.90 1.69
CA LYS A 377 24.48 -36.45 0.93
C LYS A 377 24.31 -36.64 -0.58
N ASP A 378 23.45 -37.57 -0.99
CA ASP A 378 23.12 -37.79 -2.40
C ASP A 378 22.37 -36.57 -3.00
N ILE A 379 21.70 -35.76 -2.15
CA ILE A 379 21.02 -34.52 -2.58
C ILE A 379 22.00 -33.59 -3.28
N THR A 380 23.14 -33.31 -2.64
CA THR A 380 24.14 -32.38 -3.16
C THR A 380 24.80 -32.90 -4.43
N LEU A 381 25.10 -34.21 -4.48
CA LEU A 381 25.71 -34.87 -5.64
C LEU A 381 24.79 -34.81 -6.86
N GLU A 382 23.51 -35.13 -6.69
CA GLU A 382 22.53 -35.10 -7.79
C GLU A 382 22.27 -33.68 -8.28
N PHE A 383 22.17 -32.70 -7.37
CA PHE A 383 21.98 -31.30 -7.75
C PHE A 383 23.20 -30.74 -8.52
N MET A 384 24.42 -31.08 -8.09
CA MET A 384 25.67 -30.65 -8.74
C MET A 384 25.87 -31.26 -10.13
N ASN A 385 25.28 -32.43 -10.40
CA ASN A 385 25.45 -33.12 -11.66
C ASN A 385 24.81 -32.41 -12.86
N LYS A 386 23.93 -31.40 -12.67
CA LYS A 386 23.37 -30.50 -13.73
C LYS A 386 22.73 -31.18 -14.96
N ILE A 387 22.55 -32.51 -14.95
CA ILE A 387 22.01 -33.28 -16.07
C ILE A 387 20.49 -33.12 -16.22
N ALA A 388 19.79 -32.74 -15.15
CA ALA A 388 18.35 -32.47 -15.13
C ALA A 388 18.06 -31.24 -14.26
N ILE A 389 17.01 -30.49 -14.60
CA ILE A 389 16.53 -29.36 -13.79
C ILE A 389 15.81 -29.93 -12.57
N ALA A 390 16.32 -29.66 -11.38
CA ALA A 390 15.67 -29.99 -10.12
C ALA A 390 14.75 -28.84 -9.70
N TYR A 391 13.48 -29.16 -9.42
CA TYR A 391 12.51 -28.20 -8.91
C TYR A 391 12.46 -28.18 -7.38
N GLY A 392 12.76 -29.31 -6.74
CA GLY A 392 12.61 -29.40 -5.29
C GLY A 392 13.00 -30.74 -4.70
N ILE A 393 12.76 -30.86 -3.41
CA ILE A 393 12.91 -32.08 -2.62
C ILE A 393 11.59 -32.36 -1.93
N THR A 394 11.24 -33.64 -1.83
CA THR A 394 10.09 -34.13 -1.08
C THR A 394 10.49 -35.33 -0.22
N GLN A 395 9.69 -35.70 0.76
CA GLN A 395 9.86 -36.96 1.50
C GLN A 395 8.57 -37.78 1.44
N ASN A 396 8.69 -39.06 1.09
CA ASN A 396 7.56 -39.97 1.18
C ASN A 396 7.17 -40.16 2.66
N PRO A 397 5.92 -39.88 3.05
CA PRO A 397 5.52 -39.92 4.45
C PRO A 397 5.47 -41.34 5.04
N GLU A 398 5.29 -42.37 4.21
CA GLU A 398 5.23 -43.78 4.61
C GLU A 398 6.63 -44.37 4.76
N THR A 399 7.47 -44.23 3.73
CA THR A 399 8.81 -44.85 3.71
C THR A 399 9.89 -43.99 4.37
N LYS A 400 9.61 -42.69 4.57
CA LYS A 400 10.56 -41.66 5.02
C LYS A 400 11.74 -41.41 4.07
N ASP A 401 11.66 -41.95 2.85
CA ASP A 401 12.67 -41.73 1.83
C ASP A 401 12.58 -40.31 1.27
N TYR A 402 13.72 -39.62 1.19
CA TYR A 402 13.83 -38.36 0.45
C TYR A 402 13.88 -38.64 -1.05
N MET A 403 13.24 -37.76 -1.82
CA MET A 403 13.23 -37.81 -3.27
C MET A 403 13.51 -36.42 -3.85
N ILE A 404 14.30 -36.35 -4.91
CA ILE A 404 14.45 -35.13 -5.71
C ILE A 404 13.36 -35.10 -6.77
N VAL A 405 12.76 -33.94 -6.93
CA VAL A 405 11.74 -33.65 -7.94
C VAL A 405 12.43 -33.03 -9.15
N LEU A 406 12.47 -33.78 -10.25
CA LEU A 406 13.17 -33.42 -11.48
C LEU A 406 12.18 -33.13 -12.59
N ASN A 407 12.57 -32.25 -13.51
CA ASN A 407 11.88 -32.09 -14.78
C ASN A 407 11.83 -33.42 -15.55
N LYS A 408 10.69 -33.69 -16.19
CA LYS A 408 10.60 -34.80 -17.15
C LYS A 408 11.20 -34.34 -18.47
N GLU A 409 12.38 -34.83 -18.80
CA GLU A 409 13.01 -34.54 -20.09
C GLU A 409 12.60 -35.57 -21.15
N CYS A 410 12.31 -35.08 -22.36
CA CYS A 410 12.07 -35.96 -23.48
C CYS A 410 13.40 -36.57 -23.91
N LYS A 411 13.53 -37.90 -23.90
CA LYS A 411 14.75 -38.60 -24.35
C LYS A 411 15.18 -38.22 -25.77
N LYS A 412 14.23 -37.82 -26.62
CA LYS A 412 14.49 -37.44 -28.02
C LYS A 412 14.95 -35.99 -28.15
N CYS A 413 14.35 -35.07 -27.39
CA CYS A 413 14.59 -33.63 -27.52
C CYS A 413 15.58 -33.08 -26.49
N ASN A 414 15.91 -33.89 -25.47
CA ASN A 414 16.70 -33.52 -24.29
C ASN A 414 16.20 -32.23 -23.60
N ASN A 415 14.88 -31.96 -23.71
CA ASN A 415 14.15 -30.80 -23.19
C ASN A 415 12.66 -31.17 -23.02
N ILE A 416 11.86 -30.28 -22.42
CA ILE A 416 10.39 -30.36 -22.44
C ILE A 416 9.91 -30.10 -23.88
N CYS A 417 8.93 -30.87 -24.37
CA CYS A 417 8.34 -30.69 -25.71
C CYS A 417 6.85 -31.07 -25.68
N TYR A 418 6.11 -30.81 -26.77
CA TYR A 418 4.67 -31.08 -26.82
C TYR A 418 4.27 -32.51 -26.47
N SER A 419 5.10 -33.51 -26.81
CA SER A 419 4.82 -34.90 -26.43
C SER A 419 4.67 -35.10 -24.93
N ILE A 420 5.39 -34.32 -24.10
CA ILE A 420 5.27 -34.33 -22.64
C ILE A 420 4.01 -33.57 -22.21
N HIS A 421 3.69 -32.45 -22.86
CA HIS A 421 2.47 -31.70 -22.58
C HIS A 421 1.21 -32.50 -22.91
N PHE A 422 1.17 -33.22 -24.02
CA PHE A 422 0.02 -34.02 -24.40
C PHE A 422 -0.23 -35.17 -23.42
N GLN A 423 0.82 -35.81 -22.91
CA GLN A 423 0.70 -36.85 -21.88
C GLN A 423 -0.07 -36.37 -20.63
N LYS A 424 -0.08 -35.06 -20.33
CA LYS A 424 -0.87 -34.49 -19.21
C LYS A 424 -2.37 -34.75 -19.36
N ASN A 425 -2.88 -34.79 -20.59
CA ASN A 425 -4.30 -34.82 -20.87
C ASN A 425 -4.80 -36.17 -21.40
N PHE A 426 -3.95 -37.20 -21.48
CA PHE A 426 -4.35 -38.51 -22.01
C PHE A 426 -5.54 -39.11 -21.28
N ASN A 427 -5.60 -38.93 -19.95
CA ASN A 427 -6.68 -39.44 -19.12
C ASN A 427 -7.97 -38.60 -19.25
N ASN A 428 -7.85 -37.33 -19.67
CA ASN A 428 -8.98 -36.40 -19.83
C ASN A 428 -9.57 -36.44 -21.26
N TRP A 429 -8.77 -36.84 -22.25
CA TRP A 429 -9.17 -36.91 -23.65
C TRP A 429 -9.52 -38.34 -24.03
N THR A 430 -10.71 -38.78 -23.62
CA THR A 430 -11.29 -40.03 -24.07
C THR A 430 -12.43 -39.79 -25.06
N SER A 431 -12.43 -40.55 -26.14
CA SER A 431 -13.51 -40.65 -27.11
C SER A 431 -14.55 -41.71 -26.73
N GLY A 432 -14.34 -42.44 -25.63
CA GLY A 432 -15.10 -43.63 -25.26
C GLY A 432 -14.74 -44.89 -26.07
N ASN A 433 -13.72 -44.81 -26.93
CA ASN A 433 -13.19 -45.94 -27.70
C ASN A 433 -11.68 -46.05 -27.48
N GLU A 434 -11.24 -47.15 -26.88
CA GLU A 434 -9.84 -47.38 -26.48
C GLU A 434 -8.88 -47.36 -27.68
N ASP A 435 -9.28 -47.88 -28.84
CA ASP A 435 -8.44 -47.91 -30.04
C ASP A 435 -8.23 -46.51 -30.63
N VAL A 436 -9.28 -45.70 -30.64
CA VAL A 436 -9.23 -44.29 -31.10
C VAL A 436 -8.38 -43.46 -30.14
N ASP A 437 -8.57 -43.62 -28.84
CA ASP A 437 -7.79 -42.93 -27.82
C ASP A 437 -6.30 -43.29 -27.95
N LYS A 438 -5.99 -44.57 -28.12
CA LYS A 438 -4.62 -45.06 -28.33
C LYS A 438 -4.00 -44.51 -29.62
N PHE A 439 -4.75 -44.41 -30.71
CA PHE A 439 -4.27 -43.80 -31.96
C PHE A 439 -3.94 -42.31 -31.81
N ILE A 440 -4.82 -41.55 -31.15
CA ILE A 440 -4.63 -40.12 -30.87
C ILE A 440 -3.40 -39.93 -29.97
N GLN A 441 -3.31 -40.69 -28.88
CA GLN A 441 -2.17 -40.65 -27.95
C GLN A 441 -0.86 -40.97 -28.67
N ASN A 442 -0.82 -42.04 -29.48
CA ASN A 442 0.37 -42.40 -30.26
C ASN A 442 0.80 -41.27 -31.22
N THR A 443 -0.16 -40.58 -31.83
CA THR A 443 0.10 -39.44 -32.72
C THR A 443 0.65 -38.25 -31.94
N GLN A 444 0.06 -37.94 -30.80
CA GLN A 444 0.50 -36.86 -29.90
C GLN A 444 1.91 -37.12 -29.33
N LEU A 445 2.26 -38.39 -29.09
CA LEU A 445 3.61 -38.78 -28.66
C LEU A 445 4.68 -38.50 -29.72
N LEU A 446 4.32 -38.34 -31.00
CA LEU A 446 5.26 -38.00 -32.08
C LEU A 446 5.53 -36.50 -32.18
N ALA A 447 4.76 -35.65 -31.51
CA ALA A 447 4.88 -34.20 -31.57
C ALA A 447 6.01 -33.70 -30.66
N HIS A 448 7.20 -33.49 -31.23
CA HIS A 448 8.42 -33.19 -30.48
C HIS A 448 8.99 -31.78 -30.67
N ASN A 449 8.44 -30.98 -31.59
CA ASN A 449 8.93 -29.64 -31.92
C ASN A 449 8.03 -28.57 -31.31
N ASP A 450 8.59 -27.48 -30.78
CA ASP A 450 7.90 -26.29 -30.24
C ASP A 450 7.03 -25.53 -31.25
#